data_AF-A0A2E5P265-F1
#
_entry.id   AF-A0A2E5P265-F1
#
_cell.length_a   1.000
_cell.length_b   1.000
_cell.length_c   1.000
_cell.angle_alpha   90.00
_cell.angle_beta   90.00
_cell.angle_gamma   90.00
#
_symmetry.space_group_name_H-M   'P 1'
#
loop_
_entity.id
_entity.type
_entity.pdbx_description
1 polymer ?
#
loop_
_entity_poly.entity_id
_entity_poly.type
_entity_poly.pdbx_seq_one_letter_code
_entity_poly.pdbx_strand_id
1 'polypeptide(L)'
;MYPFGNRGSNRRRYPPHLTVLSQRRGKLRTNRSFSCSTWFDGVVAPETTPAREWSEARQGSGSEHPDDLPDTAHLSVVRTFCFADLTGFTHYTRENGPHAAVSLLEEFRAVSRDVAAKRGVRVSKWLGDGVMLVGTEPTPSIAWGGHMIDHFGDVAELDLRIGMATGPALLFEGDDYIGEPVNLAAKLCTVAQPGEILASCEQDDLPAWIHVREVGKVNIRGVGAIDGILRLGVSAR
;
A
#
# COMPACT_ATOMS: atom_id res chain seq x y z
N MET A 1 63.47 -19.99 30.46
CA MET A 1 63.31 -18.72 29.73
C MET A 1 63.56 -19.02 28.25
N TYR A 2 62.45 -19.19 27.50
CA TYR A 2 62.21 -19.39 26.03
C TYR A 2 63.10 -20.31 25.15
N PRO A 3 62.58 -20.90 24.04
CA PRO A 3 61.21 -20.81 23.52
C PRO A 3 60.49 -22.15 23.24
N PHE A 4 59.16 -22.09 23.30
CA PHE A 4 58.23 -23.09 22.78
C PHE A 4 58.05 -22.89 21.27
N GLY A 5 58.17 -23.98 20.51
CA GLY A 5 57.82 -24.07 19.10
C GLY A 5 56.78 -25.17 18.86
N ASN A 6 55.80 -24.84 18.03
CA ASN A 6 54.96 -25.72 17.22
C ASN A 6 53.69 -26.35 17.85
N ARG A 7 52.52 -25.81 17.46
CA ARG A 7 51.31 -26.59 17.13
C ARG A 7 50.55 -25.88 16.00
N GLY A 8 50.81 -26.28 14.77
CA GLY A 8 49.91 -26.05 13.63
C GLY A 8 48.73 -27.03 13.68
N SER A 9 47.50 -26.51 13.66
CA SER A 9 46.27 -27.29 13.54
C SER A 9 45.65 -27.14 12.16
N ASN A 10 44.86 -28.16 11.82
CA ASN A 10 44.54 -28.66 10.49
C ASN A 10 43.24 -28.04 9.91
N ARG A 11 43.26 -27.72 8.60
CA ARG A 11 42.18 -27.85 7.58
C ARG A 11 40.78 -27.23 7.80
N ARG A 12 40.34 -26.44 6.80
CA ARG A 12 39.32 -26.77 5.75
C ARG A 12 39.15 -25.56 4.81
N ARG A 13 39.83 -25.50 3.66
CA ARG A 13 39.32 -25.78 2.28
C ARG A 13 37.88 -25.30 2.00
N TYR A 14 37.76 -24.14 1.35
CA TYR A 14 36.63 -23.80 0.46
C TYR A 14 37.04 -24.09 -0.99
N PRO A 15 36.18 -24.69 -1.83
CA PRO A 15 36.48 -24.92 -3.24
C PRO A 15 36.26 -23.64 -4.07
N PRO A 16 36.97 -23.49 -5.20
CA PRO A 16 36.82 -22.31 -6.05
C PRO A 16 35.86 -22.56 -7.23
N HIS A 17 35.23 -21.48 -7.70
CA HIS A 17 34.54 -21.30 -8.98
C HIS A 17 33.22 -22.06 -9.24
N LEU A 18 32.12 -21.28 -9.27
CA LEU A 18 30.99 -21.54 -10.16
C LEU A 18 30.87 -20.34 -11.10
N THR A 19 31.20 -20.61 -12.37
CA THR A 19 31.02 -19.73 -13.52
C THR A 19 29.54 -19.36 -13.64
N VAL A 20 29.21 -18.07 -13.47
CA VAL A 20 27.86 -17.57 -13.75
C VAL A 20 27.65 -17.63 -15.26
N LEU A 21 26.83 -18.59 -15.69
CA LEU A 21 26.25 -18.64 -17.02
C LEU A 21 25.48 -17.35 -17.27
N SER A 22 25.91 -16.60 -18.29
CA SER A 22 25.18 -15.45 -18.82
C SER A 22 23.85 -15.95 -19.40
N GLN A 23 22.79 -15.92 -18.60
CA GLN A 23 21.44 -16.04 -19.14
C GLN A 23 21.02 -14.71 -19.75
N ARG A 24 20.59 -14.81 -21.00
CA ARG A 24 20.20 -13.74 -21.89
C ARG A 24 19.14 -12.83 -21.22
N ARG A 25 19.40 -11.52 -21.24
CA ARG A 25 18.42 -10.47 -20.94
C ARG A 25 17.23 -10.62 -21.89
N GLY A 26 16.17 -11.27 -21.42
CA GLY A 26 14.83 -11.09 -21.97
C GLY A 26 14.36 -9.69 -21.58
N LYS A 27 14.25 -8.79 -22.57
CA LYS A 27 13.59 -7.49 -22.41
C LYS A 27 12.15 -7.74 -21.95
N LEU A 28 11.86 -7.58 -20.67
CA LEU A 28 10.49 -7.27 -20.25
C LEU A 28 10.17 -5.88 -20.80
N ARG A 29 9.26 -5.84 -21.78
CA ARG A 29 8.63 -4.61 -22.25
C ARG A 29 7.63 -4.17 -21.18
N THR A 30 8.10 -3.45 -20.16
CA THR A 30 7.22 -2.60 -19.35
C THR A 30 7.27 -1.20 -19.94
N ASN A 31 6.49 -1.00 -21.00
CA ASN A 31 6.24 0.34 -21.51
C ASN A 31 4.74 0.54 -21.72
N ARG A 32 4.04 0.75 -20.61
CA ARG A 32 2.86 1.61 -20.58
C ARG A 32 3.14 2.69 -19.55
N SER A 33 3.74 3.77 -20.04
CA SER A 33 3.80 5.05 -19.35
C SER A 33 2.37 5.48 -19.01
N PHE A 34 2.00 5.44 -17.73
CA PHE A 34 0.88 6.26 -17.26
C PHE A 34 1.37 7.70 -17.24
N SER A 35 1.10 8.44 -18.32
CA SER A 35 1.44 9.86 -18.40
C SER A 35 0.44 10.66 -17.56
N CYS A 36 0.90 11.18 -16.43
CA CYS A 36 0.21 12.17 -15.60
C CYS A 36 0.27 13.56 -16.26
N SER A 37 -0.39 13.76 -17.42
CA SER A 37 -0.22 15.01 -18.18
C SER A 37 -1.49 15.71 -18.64
N THR A 38 -2.68 15.41 -18.09
CA THR A 38 -3.92 16.04 -18.58
C THR A 38 -4.64 16.96 -17.58
N TRP A 39 -3.96 17.44 -16.54
CA TRP A 39 -4.56 18.41 -15.59
C TRP A 39 -4.03 19.84 -15.70
N PHE A 40 -3.06 20.12 -16.58
CA PHE A 40 -2.60 21.48 -16.86
C PHE A 40 -2.57 21.74 -18.36
N ASP A 41 -3.67 22.27 -18.89
CA ASP A 41 -3.68 22.84 -20.24
C ASP A 41 -2.80 24.11 -20.27
N GLY A 42 -1.67 24.01 -20.97
CA GLY A 42 -1.17 25.11 -21.81
C GLY A 42 -0.46 26.29 -21.15
N VAL A 43 -0.09 26.25 -19.87
CA VAL A 43 0.75 27.31 -19.26
C VAL A 43 2.13 26.74 -18.95
N VAL A 44 3.17 27.31 -19.58
CA VAL A 44 4.56 27.03 -19.20
C VAL A 44 4.73 27.45 -17.74
N ALA A 45 4.86 26.47 -16.84
CA ALA A 45 4.94 26.72 -15.41
C ALA A 45 6.23 27.48 -15.06
N PRO A 46 6.18 28.48 -14.16
CA PRO A 46 7.37 29.20 -13.71
C PRO A 46 8.36 28.26 -13.00
N GLU A 47 9.65 28.60 -13.06
CA GLU A 47 10.77 27.71 -12.70
C GLU A 47 10.77 27.19 -11.25
N THR A 48 9.98 27.78 -10.36
CA THR A 48 10.01 27.56 -8.89
C THR A 48 8.72 26.96 -8.31
N THR A 49 7.90 26.28 -9.12
CA THR A 49 6.66 25.67 -8.60
C THR A 49 6.98 24.42 -7.76
N PRO A 50 6.33 24.21 -6.58
CA PRO A 50 6.47 22.97 -5.81
C PRO A 50 6.33 21.72 -6.68
N ALA A 51 5.40 21.71 -7.64
CA ALA A 51 5.22 20.60 -8.59
C ALA A 51 6.50 20.11 -9.31
N ARG A 52 7.50 20.98 -9.52
CA ARG A 52 8.77 20.60 -10.15
C ARG A 52 9.65 19.79 -9.21
N GLU A 53 9.75 20.19 -7.94
CA GLU A 53 10.48 19.46 -6.89
C GLU A 53 9.94 18.03 -6.70
N TRP A 54 8.64 17.82 -6.94
CA TRP A 54 7.98 16.52 -6.80
C TRP A 54 8.22 15.63 -8.03
N SER A 55 8.35 16.26 -9.21
CA SER A 55 8.70 15.59 -10.46
C SER A 55 10.19 15.20 -10.53
N GLU A 56 11.03 15.90 -9.76
CA GLU A 56 12.48 15.68 -9.67
C GLU A 56 12.88 14.70 -8.55
N ALA A 57 11.93 14.28 -7.71
CA ALA A 57 12.16 13.25 -6.70
C ALA A 57 12.62 11.96 -7.39
N ARG A 58 13.91 11.64 -7.21
CA ARG A 58 14.53 10.45 -7.80
C ARG A 58 13.81 9.18 -7.33
N GLN A 59 13.64 8.26 -8.28
CA GLN A 59 13.45 6.86 -7.94
C GLN A 59 14.79 6.35 -7.42
N GLY A 60 14.88 6.05 -6.13
CA GLY A 60 16.00 5.28 -5.60
C GLY A 60 15.73 3.79 -5.80
N SER A 61 16.73 3.03 -6.22
CA SER A 61 16.65 1.57 -6.20
C SER A 61 16.80 1.01 -4.79
N GLY A 62 17.30 1.81 -3.84
CA GLY A 62 17.62 1.38 -2.49
C GLY A 62 18.85 0.46 -2.43
N SER A 63 19.65 0.46 -3.50
CA SER A 63 20.82 -0.40 -3.68
C SER A 63 22.06 0.38 -4.14
N GLU A 64 21.99 1.71 -4.09
CA GLU A 64 23.09 2.62 -4.38
C GLU A 64 24.24 2.43 -3.37
N HIS A 65 25.47 2.73 -3.79
CA HIS A 65 26.62 2.74 -2.89
C HIS A 65 26.40 3.82 -1.81
N PRO A 66 26.88 3.65 -0.55
CA PRO A 66 26.72 4.66 0.50
C PRO A 66 27.18 6.08 0.09
N ASP A 67 28.21 6.18 -0.73
CA ASP A 67 28.73 7.47 -1.24
C ASP A 67 27.90 8.06 -2.40
N ASP A 68 27.01 7.27 -3.00
CA ASP A 68 26.11 7.66 -4.10
C ASP A 68 24.67 7.92 -3.62
N LEU A 69 24.42 7.88 -2.31
CA LEU A 69 23.11 8.17 -1.75
C LEU A 69 22.75 9.64 -2.03
N PRO A 70 21.50 9.93 -2.46
CA PRO A 70 21.10 11.29 -2.73
C PRO A 70 21.07 12.12 -1.44
N ASP A 71 21.54 13.37 -1.53
CA ASP A 71 21.45 14.34 -0.42
C ASP A 71 20.01 14.64 -0.01
N THR A 72 19.04 14.40 -0.90
CA THR A 72 17.61 14.59 -0.65
C THR A 72 17.04 13.46 0.21
N ALA A 73 16.36 13.82 1.29
CA ALA A 73 15.75 12.87 2.23
C ALA A 73 14.43 12.24 1.72
N HIS A 74 13.99 12.53 0.49
CA HIS A 74 12.66 12.12 0.00
C HIS A 74 12.80 11.14 -1.17
N LEU A 75 12.42 9.89 -0.92
CA LEU A 75 12.42 8.83 -1.93
C LEU A 75 11.02 8.69 -2.52
N SER A 76 10.92 8.70 -3.86
CA SER A 76 9.67 8.37 -4.55
C SER A 76 9.54 6.85 -4.68
N VAL A 77 8.48 6.29 -4.08
CA VAL A 77 8.19 4.85 -4.08
C VAL A 77 6.78 4.58 -4.59
N VAL A 78 6.62 3.52 -5.38
CA VAL A 78 5.29 3.02 -5.75
C VAL A 78 4.76 2.14 -4.63
N ARG A 79 3.58 2.48 -4.12
CA ARG A 79 2.90 1.72 -3.06
C ARG A 79 1.41 1.67 -3.31
N THR A 80 0.78 0.66 -2.71
CA THR A 80 -0.67 0.60 -2.56
C THR A 80 -1.06 1.20 -1.22
N PHE A 81 -1.84 2.26 -1.25
CA PHE A 81 -2.43 2.86 -0.06
C PHE A 81 -3.83 2.33 0.12
N CYS A 82 -4.17 1.91 1.33
CA CYS A 82 -5.48 1.41 1.68
C CYS A 82 -5.99 2.17 2.91
N PHE A 83 -7.18 2.73 2.79
CA PHE A 83 -7.94 3.29 3.90
C PHE A 83 -9.16 2.42 4.12
N ALA A 84 -9.42 2.08 5.37
CA ALA A 84 -10.63 1.37 5.76
C ALA A 84 -11.24 2.05 6.98
N ASP A 85 -12.56 2.03 7.04
CA ASP A 85 -13.33 2.68 8.09
C ASP A 85 -14.55 1.83 8.48
N LEU A 86 -14.82 1.73 9.78
CA LEU A 86 -15.94 0.95 10.30
C LEU A 86 -17.25 1.72 10.12
N THR A 87 -18.14 1.20 9.28
CA THR A 87 -19.48 1.75 9.12
C THR A 87 -20.37 1.27 10.27
N GLY A 88 -21.21 2.17 10.81
CA GLY A 88 -22.11 1.85 11.93
C GLY A 88 -21.48 2.01 13.32
N PHE A 89 -20.17 2.26 13.44
CA PHE A 89 -19.47 2.33 14.72
C PHE A 89 -20.06 3.39 15.69
N THR A 90 -20.41 4.56 15.17
CA THR A 90 -21.05 5.63 15.97
C THR A 90 -22.42 5.19 16.51
N HIS A 91 -23.20 4.49 15.69
CA HIS A 91 -24.51 3.96 16.10
C HIS A 91 -24.34 2.90 17.17
N TYR A 92 -23.48 1.92 16.91
CA TYR A 92 -23.13 0.84 17.85
C TYR A 92 -22.68 1.39 19.21
N THR A 93 -21.85 2.43 19.22
CA THR A 93 -21.37 3.08 20.45
C THR A 93 -22.52 3.70 21.26
N ARG A 94 -23.53 4.28 20.59
CA ARG A 94 -24.69 4.87 21.26
C ARG A 94 -25.61 3.83 21.88
N GLU A 95 -25.76 2.67 21.23
CA GLU A 95 -26.66 1.60 21.69
C GLU A 95 -26.03 0.73 22.77
N ASN A 96 -24.75 0.38 22.61
CA ASN A 96 -24.06 -0.59 23.47
C ASN A 96 -23.14 0.07 24.51
N GLY A 97 -22.95 1.39 24.41
CA GLY A 97 -22.11 2.16 25.30
C GLY A 97 -20.60 2.08 25.01
N PRO A 98 -19.80 2.88 25.73
CA PRO A 98 -18.39 3.09 25.42
C PRO A 98 -17.52 1.85 25.64
N HIS A 99 -17.82 0.99 26.62
CA HIS A 99 -17.01 -0.21 26.88
C HIS A 99 -17.13 -1.23 25.74
N ALA A 100 -18.35 -1.48 25.26
CA ALA A 100 -18.56 -2.37 24.11
C ALA A 100 -17.90 -1.81 22.84
N ALA A 101 -17.94 -0.50 22.64
CA ALA A 101 -17.26 0.16 21.53
C ALA A 101 -15.73 0.02 21.58
N VAL A 102 -15.14 0.11 22.78
CA VAL A 102 -13.70 -0.13 22.96
C VAL A 102 -13.35 -1.57 22.63
N SER A 103 -14.11 -2.56 23.13
CA SER A 103 -13.84 -3.97 22.81
C SER A 103 -13.92 -4.26 21.31
N LEU A 104 -14.89 -3.65 20.61
CA LEU A 104 -15.00 -3.75 19.15
C LEU A 104 -13.79 -3.13 18.43
N LEU A 105 -13.34 -1.94 18.86
CA LEU A 105 -12.13 -1.33 18.29
C LEU A 105 -10.88 -2.15 18.56
N GLU A 106 -10.77 -2.77 19.74
CA GLU A 106 -9.66 -3.66 20.09
C GLU A 106 -9.64 -4.89 19.17
N GLU A 107 -10.81 -5.50 18.93
CA GLU A 107 -10.97 -6.61 17.98
C GLU A 107 -10.60 -6.20 16.56
N PHE A 108 -11.18 -5.11 16.05
CA PHE A 108 -10.85 -4.56 14.73
C PHE A 108 -9.34 -4.36 14.58
N ARG A 109 -8.70 -3.77 15.59
CA ARG A 109 -7.26 -3.53 15.59
C ARG A 109 -6.44 -4.82 15.68
N ALA A 110 -6.89 -5.81 16.42
CA ALA A 110 -6.22 -7.10 16.56
C ALA A 110 -6.27 -7.89 15.25
N VAL A 111 -7.47 -8.07 14.69
CA VAL A 111 -7.69 -8.80 13.43
C VAL A 111 -6.98 -8.10 12.28
N SER A 112 -7.11 -6.79 12.16
CA SER A 112 -6.42 -6.01 11.12
C SER A 112 -4.91 -6.22 11.13
N ARG A 113 -4.26 -6.15 12.32
CA ARG A 113 -2.80 -6.37 12.44
C ARG A 113 -2.40 -7.81 12.10
N ASP A 114 -3.15 -8.79 12.58
CA ASP A 114 -2.87 -10.20 12.32
C ASP A 114 -2.96 -10.52 10.82
N VAL A 115 -4.04 -10.08 10.16
CA VAL A 115 -4.23 -10.27 8.71
C VAL A 115 -3.18 -9.50 7.92
N ALA A 116 -2.86 -8.25 8.31
CA ALA A 116 -1.85 -7.45 7.63
C ALA A 116 -0.47 -8.12 7.69
N ALA A 117 -0.08 -8.62 8.87
CA ALA A 117 1.17 -9.35 9.05
C ALA A 117 1.24 -10.62 8.17
N LYS A 118 0.15 -11.40 8.12
CA LYS A 118 0.06 -12.62 7.30
C LYS A 118 0.11 -12.35 5.79
N ARG A 119 -0.23 -11.13 5.36
CA ARG A 119 -0.29 -10.72 3.95
C ARG A 119 0.89 -9.84 3.52
N GLY A 120 1.83 -9.53 4.43
CA GLY A 120 2.95 -8.64 4.12
C GLY A 120 2.54 -7.19 3.87
N VAL A 121 1.41 -6.76 4.44
CA VAL A 121 0.91 -5.38 4.36
C VAL A 121 1.24 -4.67 5.66
N ARG A 122 1.68 -3.40 5.59
CA ARG A 122 2.01 -2.62 6.78
C ARG A 122 0.80 -1.81 7.25
N VAL A 123 0.42 -1.94 8.51
CA VAL A 123 -0.44 -0.94 9.17
C VAL A 123 0.41 0.31 9.40
N SER A 124 0.07 1.41 8.71
CA SER A 124 0.84 2.66 8.80
C SER A 124 0.39 3.49 9.99
N LYS A 125 -0.92 3.78 10.09
CA LYS A 125 -1.49 4.56 11.20
C LYS A 125 -2.97 4.25 11.42
N TRP A 126 -3.40 4.42 12.66
CA TRP A 126 -4.81 4.32 13.06
C TRP A 126 -5.47 5.70 12.98
N LEU A 127 -6.74 5.71 12.60
CA LEU A 127 -7.53 6.93 12.34
C LEU A 127 -8.83 6.89 13.16
N GLY A 128 -8.72 6.75 14.48
CA GLY A 128 -9.88 6.52 15.34
C GLY A 128 -10.44 5.10 15.16
N ASP A 129 -11.58 5.00 14.49
CA ASP A 129 -12.27 3.78 14.03
C ASP A 129 -11.84 3.31 12.64
N GLY A 130 -11.02 4.11 11.94
CA GLY A 130 -10.38 3.73 10.68
C GLY A 130 -8.92 3.31 10.81
N VAL A 131 -8.35 2.87 9.69
CA VAL A 131 -6.95 2.46 9.54
C VAL A 131 -6.41 2.83 8.17
N MET A 132 -5.14 3.25 8.13
CA MET A 132 -4.35 3.39 6.92
C MET A 132 -3.32 2.27 6.85
N LEU A 133 -3.31 1.54 5.74
CA LEU A 133 -2.32 0.53 5.40
C LEU A 133 -1.52 0.91 4.16
N VAL A 134 -0.30 0.38 4.08
CA VAL A 134 0.61 0.54 2.96
C VAL A 134 1.11 -0.84 2.54
N GLY A 135 0.79 -1.24 1.31
CA GLY A 135 1.28 -2.44 0.66
C GLY A 135 2.32 -2.12 -0.42
N THR A 136 3.21 -3.06 -0.71
CA THR A 136 4.10 -2.97 -1.88
C THR A 136 3.35 -3.28 -3.17
N GLU A 137 2.33 -4.14 -3.10
CA GLU A 137 1.51 -4.61 -4.22
C GLU A 137 0.01 -4.47 -3.90
N PRO A 138 -0.85 -4.33 -4.92
CA PRO A 138 -2.28 -4.15 -4.72
C PRO A 138 -2.96 -5.40 -4.20
N THR A 139 -2.65 -6.57 -4.75
CA THR A 139 -3.37 -7.82 -4.49
C THR A 139 -3.35 -8.25 -3.01
N PRO A 140 -2.23 -8.22 -2.28
CA PRO A 140 -2.23 -8.51 -0.84
C PRO A 140 -3.05 -7.51 -0.02
N SER A 141 -3.06 -6.23 -0.44
CA SER A 141 -3.84 -5.16 0.20
C SER A 141 -5.34 -5.37 -0.02
N ILE A 142 -5.76 -5.68 -1.25
CA ILE A 142 -7.14 -6.05 -1.60
C ILE A 142 -7.58 -7.28 -0.80
N ALA A 143 -6.73 -8.30 -0.72
CA ALA A 143 -7.00 -9.51 0.05
C ALA A 143 -7.08 -9.26 1.57
N TRP A 144 -6.39 -8.24 2.09
CA TRP A 144 -6.60 -7.77 3.46
C TRP A 144 -8.00 -7.18 3.59
N GLY A 145 -8.39 -6.26 2.70
CA GLY A 145 -9.69 -5.59 2.76
C GLY A 145 -10.86 -6.57 2.68
N GLY A 146 -10.77 -7.55 1.77
CA GLY A 146 -11.79 -8.58 1.64
C GLY A 146 -11.92 -9.47 2.89
N HIS A 147 -10.81 -9.77 3.58
CA HIS A 147 -10.88 -10.52 4.85
C HIS A 147 -11.59 -9.67 5.91
N MET A 148 -11.28 -8.39 6.00
CA MET A 148 -11.93 -7.53 6.99
C MET A 148 -13.45 -7.43 6.76
N ILE A 149 -13.88 -7.26 5.50
CA ILE A 149 -15.30 -7.26 5.14
C ILE A 149 -15.97 -8.59 5.51
N ASP A 150 -15.37 -9.72 5.13
CA ASP A 150 -15.89 -11.06 5.47
C ASP A 150 -15.98 -11.29 6.98
N HIS A 151 -14.99 -10.82 7.75
CA HIS A 151 -14.94 -11.02 9.19
C HIS A 151 -15.97 -10.17 9.95
N PHE A 152 -16.15 -8.91 9.55
CA PHE A 152 -17.02 -7.98 10.27
C PHE A 152 -18.45 -7.92 9.72
N GLY A 153 -18.70 -8.36 8.49
CA GLY A 153 -20.04 -8.32 7.88
C GLY A 153 -21.09 -9.15 8.63
N ASP A 154 -20.68 -10.15 9.41
CA ASP A 154 -21.58 -10.96 10.26
C ASP A 154 -21.77 -10.38 11.67
N VAL A 155 -21.06 -9.30 12.02
CA VAL A 155 -21.06 -8.73 13.38
C VAL A 155 -21.94 -7.49 13.44
N ALA A 156 -23.11 -7.62 14.06
CA ALA A 156 -23.91 -6.50 14.58
C ALA A 156 -24.17 -5.32 13.60
N GLU A 157 -24.48 -5.62 12.33
CA GLU A 157 -24.71 -4.61 11.26
C GLU A 157 -23.51 -3.68 11.00
N LEU A 158 -22.32 -4.08 11.46
CA LEU A 158 -21.08 -3.38 11.16
C LEU A 158 -20.54 -3.89 9.83
N ASP A 159 -19.90 -2.99 9.12
CA ASP A 159 -19.23 -3.32 7.87
C ASP A 159 -18.03 -2.40 7.71
N LEU A 160 -17.23 -2.65 6.68
CA LEU A 160 -16.16 -1.76 6.29
C LEU A 160 -16.42 -1.17 4.92
N ARG A 161 -16.14 0.13 4.84
CA ARG A 161 -15.92 0.81 3.56
C ARG A 161 -14.43 0.94 3.34
N ILE A 162 -13.96 0.57 2.15
CA ILE A 162 -12.52 0.50 1.88
C ILE A 162 -12.19 1.25 0.58
N GLY A 163 -11.17 2.09 0.62
CA GLY A 163 -10.64 2.80 -0.53
C GLY A 163 -9.17 2.49 -0.73
N MET A 164 -8.78 2.17 -1.97
CA MET A 164 -7.40 1.86 -2.33
C MET A 164 -6.94 2.63 -3.56
N ALA A 165 -5.67 2.99 -3.58
CA ALA A 165 -5.03 3.50 -4.78
C ALA A 165 -3.55 3.10 -4.80
N THR A 166 -3.07 2.75 -5.98
CA THR A 166 -1.65 2.45 -6.21
C THR A 166 -1.02 3.53 -7.05
N GLY A 167 0.18 3.96 -6.66
CA GLY A 167 0.96 4.89 -7.45
C GLY A 167 2.18 5.41 -6.71
N PRO A 168 2.91 6.36 -7.32
CA PRO A 168 4.09 6.97 -6.70
C PRO A 168 3.69 7.87 -5.52
N ALA A 169 4.46 7.80 -4.44
CA ALA A 169 4.38 8.69 -3.30
C ALA A 169 5.79 8.98 -2.75
N LEU A 170 5.97 10.17 -2.20
CA LEU A 170 7.18 10.55 -1.49
C LEU A 170 7.15 9.96 -0.09
N LEU A 171 8.20 9.24 0.29
CA LEU A 171 8.45 8.86 1.67
C LEU A 171 9.14 10.01 2.39
N PHE A 172 8.44 10.60 3.35
CA PHE A 172 8.90 11.71 4.18
C PHE A 172 9.22 11.20 5.59
N GLU A 173 10.37 11.60 6.13
CA GLU A 173 10.85 11.22 7.47
C GLU A 173 10.86 9.70 7.77
N GLY A 174 10.83 8.87 6.72
CA GLY A 174 10.95 7.41 6.80
C GLY A 174 9.63 6.65 7.05
N ASP A 175 8.54 7.30 7.44
CA ASP A 175 7.28 6.62 7.74
C ASP A 175 5.99 7.34 7.30
N ASP A 176 6.07 8.59 6.82
CA ASP A 176 4.93 9.31 6.26
C ASP A 176 4.97 9.35 4.73
N TYR A 177 3.79 9.28 4.12
CA TYR A 177 3.66 9.18 2.68
C TYR A 177 2.86 10.37 2.16
N ILE A 178 3.44 11.08 1.18
CA ILE A 178 2.80 12.22 0.55
C ILE A 178 2.70 11.99 -0.94
N GLY A 179 1.48 12.04 -1.48
CA GLY A 179 1.23 11.84 -2.90
C GLY A 179 -0.25 11.76 -3.24
N GLU A 180 -0.53 11.89 -4.54
CA GLU A 180 -1.89 11.75 -5.09
C GLU A 180 -2.56 10.41 -4.73
N PRO A 181 -1.88 9.23 -4.79
CA PRO A 181 -2.50 7.96 -4.44
C PRO A 181 -2.99 7.90 -2.98
N VAL A 182 -2.26 8.52 -2.05
CA VAL A 182 -2.67 8.57 -0.64
C VAL A 182 -4.00 9.31 -0.49
N ASN A 183 -4.11 10.47 -1.14
CA ASN A 183 -5.31 11.30 -1.12
C ASN A 183 -6.49 10.64 -1.84
N LEU A 184 -6.22 9.98 -2.98
CA LEU A 184 -7.23 9.27 -3.74
C LEU A 184 -7.79 8.09 -2.94
N ALA A 185 -6.93 7.25 -2.34
CA ALA A 185 -7.36 6.12 -1.53
C ALA A 185 -8.26 6.56 -0.36
N ALA A 186 -7.88 7.64 0.35
CA ALA A 186 -8.69 8.21 1.41
C ALA A 186 -10.05 8.68 0.90
N LYS A 187 -10.08 9.38 -0.24
CA LYS A 187 -11.34 9.85 -0.84
C LYS A 187 -12.22 8.71 -1.33
N LEU A 188 -11.66 7.67 -1.94
CA LEU A 188 -12.38 6.46 -2.34
C LEU A 188 -13.02 5.80 -1.12
N CYS A 189 -12.31 5.72 0.01
CA CYS A 189 -12.85 5.16 1.25
C CYS A 189 -14.08 5.95 1.73
N THR A 190 -14.10 7.28 1.57
CA THR A 190 -15.25 8.10 2.00
C THR A 190 -16.52 7.88 1.17
N VAL A 191 -16.40 7.43 -0.08
CA VAL A 191 -17.52 7.25 -1.02
C VAL A 191 -17.86 5.79 -1.27
N ALA A 192 -17.06 4.85 -0.75
CA ALA A 192 -17.34 3.42 -0.80
C ALA A 192 -18.57 3.07 0.03
N GLN A 193 -19.36 2.11 -0.47
CA GLN A 193 -20.49 1.56 0.27
C GLN A 193 -20.01 0.62 1.40
N PRO A 194 -20.83 0.37 2.43
CA PRO A 194 -20.60 -0.71 3.38
C PRO A 194 -20.36 -2.04 2.63
N GLY A 195 -19.28 -2.74 2.97
CA GLY A 195 -18.93 -4.04 2.38
C GLY A 195 -18.32 -3.95 0.98
N GLU A 196 -17.90 -2.76 0.57
CA GLU A 196 -17.31 -2.50 -0.75
C GLU A 196 -15.85 -2.04 -0.63
N ILE A 197 -15.05 -2.51 -1.59
CA ILE A 197 -13.72 -1.96 -1.85
C ILE A 197 -13.76 -1.19 -3.17
N LEU A 198 -13.41 0.09 -3.11
CA LEU A 198 -13.14 0.91 -4.28
C LEU A 198 -11.64 1.03 -4.50
N ALA A 199 -11.14 0.58 -5.66
CA ALA A 199 -9.70 0.52 -5.91
C ALA A 199 -9.31 1.20 -7.24
N SER A 200 -8.32 2.08 -7.17
CA SER A 200 -7.59 2.62 -8.32
C SER A 200 -6.22 1.94 -8.40
N CYS A 201 -6.16 0.71 -8.89
CA CYS A 201 -4.93 -0.05 -9.04
C CYS A 201 -5.08 -1.14 -10.13
N GLU A 202 -4.00 -1.86 -10.38
CA GLU A 202 -4.04 -3.05 -11.25
C GLU A 202 -4.84 -4.18 -10.56
N GLN A 203 -5.50 -5.00 -11.38
CA GLN A 203 -6.41 -6.07 -10.94
C GLN A 203 -5.85 -7.48 -11.19
N ASP A 204 -4.53 -7.59 -11.37
CA ASP A 204 -3.90 -8.85 -11.73
C ASP A 204 -3.85 -9.82 -10.54
N ASP A 205 -4.06 -11.11 -10.81
CA ASP A 205 -3.95 -12.21 -9.85
C ASP A 205 -4.84 -12.09 -8.59
N LEU A 206 -6.06 -11.55 -8.73
CA LEU A 206 -7.02 -11.51 -7.63
C LEU A 206 -7.33 -12.91 -7.06
N PRO A 207 -7.44 -13.07 -5.72
CA PRO A 207 -7.87 -14.33 -5.12
C PRO A 207 -9.26 -14.74 -5.60
N ALA A 208 -9.51 -16.04 -5.75
CA ALA A 208 -10.79 -16.56 -6.28
C ALA A 208 -12.05 -16.15 -5.49
N TRP A 209 -11.90 -15.72 -4.24
CA TRP A 209 -12.97 -15.27 -3.35
C TRP A 209 -13.22 -13.75 -3.40
N ILE A 210 -12.47 -13.02 -4.24
CA ILE A 210 -12.65 -11.61 -4.54
C ILE A 210 -13.00 -11.46 -6.02
N HIS A 211 -14.05 -10.70 -6.32
CA HIS A 211 -14.50 -10.48 -7.68
C HIS A 211 -14.70 -9.00 -7.98
N VAL A 212 -14.41 -8.61 -9.22
CA VAL A 212 -14.74 -7.28 -9.74
C VAL A 212 -16.22 -7.27 -10.09
N ARG A 213 -17.01 -6.44 -9.40
CA ARG A 213 -18.43 -6.24 -9.69
C ARG A 213 -18.61 -5.31 -10.89
N GLU A 214 -17.82 -4.23 -10.91
CA GLU A 214 -17.89 -3.20 -11.94
C GLU A 214 -16.54 -2.50 -12.06
N VAL A 215 -16.23 -2.02 -13.26
CA VAL A 215 -15.21 -1.00 -13.49
C VAL A 215 -15.92 0.23 -14.03
N GLY A 216 -15.82 1.36 -13.33
CA GLY A 216 -16.63 2.51 -13.71
C GLY A 216 -16.16 3.82 -13.12
N LYS A 217 -17.05 4.82 -13.24
CA LYS A 217 -16.79 6.17 -12.76
C LYS A 217 -17.27 6.34 -11.33
N VAL A 218 -16.44 6.96 -10.50
CA VAL A 218 -16.79 7.37 -9.14
C VAL A 218 -16.68 8.88 -9.03
N ASN A 219 -17.76 9.52 -8.54
CA ASN A 219 -17.79 10.95 -8.30
C ASN A 219 -17.26 11.25 -6.90
N ILE A 220 -16.17 12.01 -6.83
CA ILE A 220 -15.53 12.38 -5.58
C ILE A 220 -15.67 13.88 -5.36
N ARG A 221 -16.20 14.27 -4.19
CA ARG A 221 -16.36 15.69 -3.83
C ARG A 221 -15.01 16.39 -3.83
N GLY A 222 -14.93 17.51 -4.55
CA GLY A 222 -13.72 18.33 -4.67
C GLY A 222 -12.64 17.77 -5.61
N VAL A 223 -12.90 16.66 -6.31
CA VAL A 223 -12.03 16.12 -7.37
C VAL A 223 -12.78 16.01 -8.70
N GLY A 224 -14.03 15.55 -8.66
CA GLY A 224 -14.83 15.30 -9.87
C GLY A 224 -15.01 13.80 -10.14
N ALA A 225 -15.35 13.47 -11.38
CA ALA A 225 -15.53 12.08 -11.82
C ALA A 225 -14.18 11.45 -12.15
N ILE A 226 -13.87 10.32 -11.52
CA ILE A 226 -12.67 9.51 -11.80
C ILE A 226 -13.13 8.20 -12.45
N ASP A 227 -12.54 7.86 -13.59
CA ASP A 227 -12.85 6.65 -14.36
C ASP A 227 -11.91 5.49 -14.00
N GLY A 228 -12.27 4.28 -14.42
CA GLY A 228 -11.43 3.09 -14.23
C GLY A 228 -11.34 2.60 -12.79
N ILE A 229 -12.26 3.02 -11.91
CA ILE A 229 -12.29 2.55 -10.52
C ILE A 229 -12.92 1.16 -10.48
N LEU A 230 -12.21 0.23 -9.84
CA LEU A 230 -12.68 -1.11 -9.57
C LEU A 230 -13.62 -1.09 -8.37
N ARG A 231 -14.83 -1.65 -8.52
CA ARG A 231 -15.72 -2.00 -7.42
C ARG A 231 -15.54 -3.49 -7.15
N LEU A 232 -14.94 -3.84 -6.02
CA LEU A 232 -14.68 -5.23 -5.66
C LEU A 232 -15.66 -5.69 -4.59
N GLY A 233 -16.09 -6.94 -4.74
CA GLY A 233 -16.91 -7.65 -3.76
C GLY A 233 -16.21 -8.91 -3.25
N VAL A 234 -16.62 -9.35 -2.07
CA VAL A 234 -16.23 -10.63 -1.49
C VAL A 234 -17.32 -11.64 -1.77
N SER A 235 -16.94 -12.84 -2.21
CA SER A 235 -17.85 -13.97 -2.24
C SER A 235 -17.97 -14.52 -0.82
N ALA A 236 -19.17 -14.49 -0.24
CA ALA A 236 -19.44 -15.02 1.09
C ALA A 236 -19.04 -16.51 1.18
N ARG A 237 -18.62 -16.94 2.37
CA ARG A 237 -18.26 -18.34 2.66
C ARG A 237 -19.45 -19.30 2.58
#